data_AF-A0A4V3NDL2-F1
#
_entry.id   AF-A0A4V3NDL2-F1
#
_cell.length_a   1.000
_cell.length_b   1.000
_cell.length_c   1.000
_cell.angle_alpha   90.00
_cell.angle_beta   90.00
_cell.angle_gamma   90.00
#
_symmetry.space_group_name_H-M   'P 1'
#
loop_
_entity.id
_entity.type
_entity.pdbx_description
1 polymer ?
#
loop_
_entity_poly.entity_id
_entity_poly.type
_entity_poly.pdbx_seq_one_letter_code
_entity_poly.pdbx_strand_id
1 'polypeptide(L)'
;MSELAKLALDEDFEEAVKAADSNRWSLARKGDLEVWVTLSPEGHSTETFTARLFWLNYPGDLPPSVRFVEPETGRLGVPTAWPTGPGFRPPNDICANWCSEGYDTHPEWRTDSAIRLKIRGNALLMIVRLLKQELDVNFTGRHRP
;
A
#
# COMPACT_ATOMS: atom_id res chain seq x y z
N MET A 1 -5.42 -19.90 3.82
CA MET A 1 -5.69 -19.04 2.65
C MET A 1 -6.00 -19.93 1.47
N SER A 2 -6.94 -19.55 0.58
CA SER A 2 -7.32 -20.39 -0.56
C SER A 2 -6.36 -20.20 -1.73
N GLU A 3 -6.12 -21.27 -2.51
CA GLU A 3 -5.32 -21.20 -3.75
C GLU A 3 -5.91 -20.22 -4.77
N LEU A 4 -7.25 -20.09 -4.80
CA LEU A 4 -7.95 -19.11 -5.64
C LEU A 4 -7.57 -17.65 -5.30
N ALA A 5 -7.36 -17.34 -4.02
CA ALA A 5 -6.96 -15.99 -3.61
C ALA A 5 -5.57 -15.62 -4.12
N LYS A 6 -4.65 -16.60 -4.16
CA LYS A 6 -3.30 -16.41 -4.68
C LYS A 6 -3.33 -16.19 -6.18
N LEU A 7 -4.06 -17.04 -6.91
CA LEU A 7 -4.21 -16.93 -8.36
C LEU A 7 -4.78 -15.57 -8.76
N ALA A 8 -5.83 -15.10 -8.08
CA ALA A 8 -6.42 -13.80 -8.34
C ALA A 8 -5.42 -12.64 -8.09
N LEU A 9 -4.59 -12.74 -7.04
CA LEU A 9 -3.56 -11.73 -6.79
C LEU A 9 -2.42 -11.81 -7.81
N ASP A 10 -2.08 -12.99 -8.31
CA ASP A 10 -1.06 -13.15 -9.35
C ASP A 10 -1.53 -12.55 -10.69
N GLU A 11 -2.80 -12.74 -11.06
CA GLU A 11 -3.43 -12.09 -12.22
C GLU A 11 -3.40 -10.55 -12.06
N ASP A 12 -3.86 -10.04 -10.92
CA ASP A 12 -3.84 -8.59 -10.64
C ASP A 12 -2.40 -8.03 -10.61
N PHE A 13 -1.43 -8.81 -10.13
CA PHE A 13 -0.01 -8.44 -10.15
C PHE A 13 0.53 -8.29 -11.56
N GLU A 14 0.25 -9.25 -12.45
CA GLU A 14 0.68 -9.17 -13.84
C GLU A 14 0.11 -7.94 -14.56
N GLU A 15 -1.17 -7.65 -14.34
CA GLU A 15 -1.81 -6.46 -14.90
C GLU A 15 -1.21 -5.16 -14.31
N ALA A 16 -0.94 -5.13 -13.00
CA ALA A 16 -0.37 -3.96 -12.35
C ALA A 16 1.07 -3.65 -12.83
N VAL A 17 1.84 -4.68 -13.17
CA VAL A 17 3.17 -4.53 -13.79
C VAL A 17 3.08 -4.03 -15.24
N LYS A 18 2.01 -4.37 -15.96
CA LYS A 18 1.79 -3.97 -17.37
C LYS A 18 1.02 -2.65 -17.52
N ALA A 19 0.57 -2.05 -16.41
CA ALA A 19 -0.20 -0.81 -16.43
C ALA A 19 0.58 0.33 -17.12
N ALA A 20 -0.14 1.25 -17.78
CA ALA A 20 0.48 2.34 -18.55
C ALA A 20 1.39 3.27 -17.70
N ASP A 21 1.10 3.39 -16.41
CA ASP A 21 1.82 4.19 -15.41
C ASP A 21 2.75 3.34 -14.53
N SER A 22 2.97 2.06 -14.87
CA SER A 22 3.83 1.14 -14.11
C SER A 22 5.27 1.59 -13.98
N ASN A 23 5.75 2.48 -14.84
CA ASN A 23 7.08 3.11 -14.72
C ASN A 23 7.25 3.96 -13.44
N ARG A 24 6.16 4.22 -12.71
CA ARG A 24 6.17 4.97 -11.44
C ARG A 24 6.37 4.10 -10.20
N TRP A 25 6.45 2.77 -10.34
CA TRP A 25 6.67 1.86 -9.22
C TRP A 25 7.39 0.58 -9.65
N SER A 26 7.86 -0.18 -8.67
CA SER A 26 8.34 -1.56 -8.85
C SER A 26 7.57 -2.47 -7.89
N LEU A 27 7.10 -3.61 -8.38
CA LEU A 27 6.35 -4.58 -7.58
C LEU A 27 7.18 -5.85 -7.37
N ALA A 28 7.11 -6.42 -6.17
CA ALA A 28 7.72 -7.71 -5.86
C ALA A 28 6.75 -8.60 -5.07
N ARG A 29 6.53 -9.83 -5.53
CA ARG A 29 5.82 -10.86 -4.75
C ARG A 29 6.73 -11.33 -3.62
N LYS A 30 6.26 -11.25 -2.37
CA LYS A 30 7.03 -11.65 -1.17
C LYS A 30 6.35 -12.75 -0.36
N GLY A 31 5.10 -13.08 -0.69
CA GLY A 31 4.35 -14.16 -0.08
C GLY A 31 2.98 -14.31 -0.75
N ASP A 32 2.20 -15.28 -0.29
CA ASP A 32 0.91 -15.66 -0.89
C ASP A 32 -0.02 -14.45 -1.16
N LEU A 33 -0.28 -13.63 -0.13
CA LEU A 33 -1.08 -12.40 -0.24
C LEU A 33 -0.25 -11.15 0.11
N GLU A 34 1.03 -11.18 -0.24
CA GLU A 34 1.97 -10.11 0.07
C GLU A 34 2.67 -9.59 -1.19
N VAL A 35 2.59 -8.27 -1.38
CA VAL A 35 3.27 -7.55 -2.46
C VAL A 35 4.03 -6.38 -1.84
N TRP A 36 5.29 -6.24 -2.22
CA TRP A 36 6.05 -5.02 -1.92
C TRP A 36 5.98 -4.09 -3.11
N VAL A 37 5.79 -2.80 -2.82
CA VAL A 37 5.71 -1.72 -3.78
C VAL A 37 6.81 -0.73 -3.45
N THR A 38 7.74 -0.55 -4.38
CA THR A 38 8.79 0.46 -4.27
C THR A 38 8.47 1.62 -5.20
N LEU A 39 8.44 2.84 -4.67
CA LEU A 39 8.23 4.05 -5.45
C LEU A 39 8.94 5.26 -4.82
N SER A 40 9.04 6.33 -5.60
CA SER A 40 9.54 7.64 -5.14
C SER A 40 8.46 8.70 -5.36
N PRO A 41 8.30 9.69 -4.46
CA PRO A 41 7.41 10.82 -4.68
C PRO A 41 7.81 11.62 -5.92
N GLU A 42 6.83 12.22 -6.59
CA GLU A 42 7.06 13.13 -7.72
C GLU A 42 8.03 14.26 -7.37
N GLY A 43 9.02 14.50 -8.23
CA GLY A 43 10.07 15.50 -7.98
C GLY A 43 11.15 15.08 -6.98
N HIS A 44 11.01 13.94 -6.30
CA HIS A 44 11.94 13.45 -5.28
C HIS A 44 12.46 12.04 -5.60
N SER A 45 13.04 11.86 -6.79
CA SER A 45 13.48 10.53 -7.27
C SER A 45 14.52 9.85 -6.37
N THR A 46 15.30 10.61 -5.60
CA THR A 46 16.27 10.11 -4.62
C THR A 46 15.64 9.62 -3.32
N GLU A 47 14.39 9.98 -3.04
CA GLU A 47 13.64 9.52 -1.87
C GLU A 47 12.81 8.29 -2.26
N THR A 48 13.41 7.12 -2.12
CA THR A 48 12.72 5.85 -2.39
C THR A 48 12.15 5.25 -1.11
N PHE A 49 10.94 4.71 -1.23
CA PHE A 49 10.23 4.01 -0.15
C PHE A 49 9.71 2.69 -0.65
N THR A 50 9.74 1.66 0.21
CA THR A 50 9.12 0.37 -0.06
C THR A 50 8.00 0.13 0.93
N ALA A 51 6.77 0.01 0.43
CA ALA A 51 5.60 -0.36 1.20
C ALA A 51 5.31 -1.85 1.03
N ARG A 52 5.10 -2.55 2.13
CA ARG A 52 4.51 -3.88 2.19
C ARG A 52 3.00 -3.75 2.17
N LEU A 53 2.37 -4.34 1.16
CA LEU A 53 0.93 -4.55 1.07
C LEU A 53 0.62 -6.00 1.44
N PHE A 54 -0.27 -6.20 2.42
CA PHE A 54 -0.65 -7.53 2.87
C PHE A 54 -2.16 -7.66 3.03
N TRP A 55 -2.77 -8.60 2.32
CA TRP A 55 -4.20 -8.88 2.42
C TRP A 55 -4.47 -10.11 3.30
N LEU A 56 -5.50 -10.01 4.15
CA LEU A 56 -6.03 -11.17 4.87
C LEU A 56 -6.94 -12.02 3.97
N ASN A 57 -7.66 -11.38 3.04
CA ASN A 57 -8.54 -12.01 2.07
C ASN A 57 -8.39 -11.32 0.71
N TYR A 58 -8.38 -12.08 -0.38
CA TYR A 58 -8.21 -11.58 -1.74
C TYR A 58 -8.95 -12.44 -2.77
N PRO A 59 -9.58 -11.86 -3.80
CA PRO A 59 -10.04 -10.46 -3.80
C PRO A 59 -11.10 -10.28 -2.70
N GLY A 60 -11.26 -9.06 -2.19
CA GLY A 60 -12.21 -8.78 -1.13
C GLY A 60 -12.55 -7.29 -1.02
N ASP A 61 -13.52 -6.98 -0.16
CA ASP A 61 -14.03 -5.61 0.01
C ASP A 61 -13.25 -4.77 1.03
N LEU A 62 -12.13 -5.30 1.55
CA LEU A 62 -11.27 -4.64 2.52
C LEU A 62 -9.89 -4.38 1.93
N PRO A 63 -9.27 -3.23 2.22
CA PRO A 63 -7.92 -2.92 1.77
C PRO A 63 -6.85 -3.81 2.44
N PRO A 64 -5.61 -3.79 1.92
CA PRO A 64 -4.47 -4.42 2.59
C PRO A 64 -4.09 -3.68 3.87
N SER A 65 -3.35 -4.37 4.72
CA SER A 65 -2.41 -3.76 5.66
C SER A 65 -1.26 -3.14 4.89
N VAL A 66 -0.90 -1.89 5.24
CA VAL A 66 0.18 -1.14 4.60
C VAL A 66 1.18 -0.68 5.63
N ARG A 67 2.44 -1.12 5.46
CA ARG A 67 3.56 -0.71 6.30
C ARG A 67 4.81 -0.49 5.47
N PHE A 68 5.65 0.45 5.88
CA PHE A 68 6.93 0.66 5.20
C PHE A 68 8.00 -0.28 5.74
N VAL A 69 8.76 -0.86 4.82
CA VAL A 69 9.91 -1.74 5.11
C VAL A 69 11.20 -0.98 4.82
N GLU A 70 12.21 -1.22 5.65
CA GLU A 70 13.58 -0.79 5.36
C GLU A 70 14.09 -1.59 4.14
N PRO A 71 14.38 -0.95 3.00
CA PRO A 71 14.63 -1.67 1.75
C PRO A 71 15.89 -2.53 1.78
N GLU A 72 16.91 -2.14 2.56
CA GLU A 72 18.18 -2.85 2.67
C GLU A 72 18.06 -4.18 3.43
N THR A 73 17.22 -4.20 4.47
CA THR A 73 17.14 -5.33 5.41
C THR A 73 15.80 -6.07 5.35
N GLY A 74 14.79 -5.47 4.71
CA GLY A 74 13.41 -5.93 4.71
C GLY A 74 12.71 -5.77 6.06
N ARG A 75 13.30 -5.03 7.03
CA ARG A 75 12.76 -4.93 8.39
C ARG A 75 11.56 -4.00 8.44
N LEU A 76 10.54 -4.45 9.16
CA LEU A 76 9.44 -3.61 9.64
C LEU A 76 9.82 -2.93 10.95
N GLY A 77 9.09 -1.88 11.32
CA GLY A 77 9.28 -1.21 12.61
C GLY A 77 10.40 -0.16 12.61
N VAL A 78 10.97 0.18 11.45
CA VAL A 78 12.03 1.19 11.30
C VAL A 78 11.39 2.55 10.97
N PRO A 79 11.37 3.54 11.88
CA PRO A 79 10.69 4.82 11.63
C PRO A 79 11.24 5.57 10.41
N THR A 80 12.55 5.53 10.17
CA THR A 80 13.21 6.21 9.04
C THR A 80 12.91 5.57 7.67
N ALA A 81 12.29 4.39 7.65
CA ALA A 81 11.78 3.78 6.43
C ALA A 81 10.47 4.43 5.94
N TRP A 82 9.86 5.29 6.76
CA TRP A 82 8.57 5.89 6.46
C TRP A 82 8.72 7.29 5.83
N PRO A 83 7.85 7.63 4.87
CA PRO A 83 7.61 9.02 4.51
C PRO A 83 6.71 9.69 5.55
N THR A 84 6.70 11.02 5.54
CA THR A 84 5.79 11.85 6.35
C THR A 84 4.64 12.33 5.47
N GLY A 85 3.41 12.12 5.94
CA GLY A 85 2.18 12.53 5.26
C GLY A 85 0.94 12.36 6.15
N PRO A 86 -0.23 12.88 5.74
CA PRO A 86 -1.48 12.78 6.49
C PRO A 86 -1.86 11.33 6.82
N GLY A 87 -2.14 11.06 8.09
CA GLY A 87 -2.54 9.72 8.56
C GLY A 87 -1.40 8.72 8.73
N PHE A 88 -0.17 9.02 8.31
CA PHE A 88 0.98 8.13 8.48
C PHE A 88 1.41 8.21 9.94
N ARG A 89 1.49 7.05 10.64
CA ARG A 89 1.87 6.96 12.05
C ARG A 89 3.07 6.02 12.21
N PRO A 90 4.28 6.45 11.81
CA PRO A 90 5.47 5.62 11.89
C PRO A 90 5.76 5.16 13.33
N PRO A 91 6.32 3.95 13.50
CA PRO A 91 6.59 2.94 12.47
C PRO A 91 5.44 1.92 12.32
N ASN A 92 4.24 2.27 12.81
CA ASN A 92 3.22 1.28 13.15
C ASN A 92 2.24 1.03 12.00
N ASP A 93 1.59 2.09 11.52
CA ASP A 93 0.48 1.96 10.59
C ASP A 93 0.17 3.27 9.84
N ILE A 94 -0.86 3.21 8.99
CA ILE A 94 -1.46 4.35 8.29
C ILE A 94 -2.95 4.39 8.65
N CYS A 95 -3.40 5.50 9.21
CA CYS A 95 -4.79 5.79 9.50
C CYS A 95 -5.50 6.35 8.27
N ALA A 96 -5.72 5.52 7.26
CA ALA A 96 -6.42 5.89 6.03
C ALA A 96 -7.43 4.83 5.61
N ASN A 97 -8.51 5.24 4.94
CA ASN A 97 -9.60 4.36 4.49
C ASN A 97 -9.19 3.37 3.38
N TRP A 98 -7.96 3.46 2.89
CA TRP A 98 -7.34 2.51 1.96
C TRP A 98 -6.33 1.58 2.63
N CYS A 99 -6.25 1.59 3.97
CA CYS A 99 -5.46 0.66 4.78
C CYS A 99 -6.35 -0.11 5.76
N SER A 100 -6.02 -1.37 6.04
CA SER A 100 -6.78 -2.19 6.98
C SER A 100 -6.81 -1.59 8.39
N GLU A 101 -5.70 -0.99 8.82
CA GLU A 101 -5.51 -0.37 10.13
C GLU A 101 -6.40 0.86 10.33
N GLY A 102 -6.74 1.54 9.23
CA GLY A 102 -7.75 2.61 9.23
C GLY A 102 -9.11 2.08 9.67
N TYR A 103 -9.56 0.94 9.13
CA TYR A 103 -10.85 0.33 9.51
C TYR A 103 -10.84 -0.33 10.89
N ASP A 104 -9.67 -0.72 11.39
CA ASP A 104 -9.54 -1.22 12.76
C ASP A 104 -9.62 -0.07 13.78
N THR A 105 -9.02 1.08 13.45
CA THR A 105 -9.11 2.31 14.25
C THR A 105 -10.51 2.94 14.17
N HIS A 106 -11.12 2.90 12.97
CA HIS A 106 -12.40 3.52 12.63
C HIS A 106 -13.38 2.49 12.04
N PRO A 107 -13.98 1.61 12.86
CA PRO A 107 -14.91 0.58 12.39
C PRO A 107 -16.12 1.16 11.63
N GLU A 108 -16.53 2.39 11.93
CA GLU A 108 -17.63 3.10 11.28
C GLU A 108 -17.40 3.29 9.77
N TRP A 109 -16.14 3.36 9.32
CA TRP A 109 -15.81 3.47 7.90
C TRP A 109 -16.26 2.24 7.10
N ARG A 110 -16.44 1.07 7.75
CA ARG A 110 -16.93 -0.15 7.06
C ARG A 110 -18.37 -0.02 6.60
N THR A 111 -19.16 0.82 7.28
CA THR A 111 -20.59 1.00 7.03
C THR A 111 -20.93 2.36 6.42
N ASP A 112 -20.07 3.36 6.59
CA ASP A 112 -20.26 4.67 5.96
C ASP A 112 -19.94 4.61 4.46
N SER A 113 -20.98 4.64 3.62
CA SER A 113 -20.84 4.56 2.17
C SER A 113 -20.15 5.76 1.52
N ALA A 114 -20.01 6.88 2.23
CA ALA A 114 -19.29 8.07 1.78
C ALA A 114 -17.78 7.97 2.06
N ILE A 115 -17.38 7.24 3.11
CA ILE A 115 -15.97 7.10 3.52
C ILE A 115 -15.38 5.78 3.02
N ARG A 116 -16.16 4.70 2.96
CA ARG A 116 -15.70 3.36 2.61
C ARG A 116 -15.04 3.34 1.24
N LEU A 117 -13.84 2.78 1.18
CA LEU A 117 -13.15 2.48 -0.07
C LEU A 117 -13.96 1.46 -0.87
N LYS A 118 -14.30 1.82 -2.11
CA LYS A 118 -14.99 0.93 -3.05
C LYS A 118 -13.97 0.33 -4.00
N ILE A 119 -13.52 -0.89 -3.68
CA ILE A 119 -12.58 -1.63 -4.53
C ILE A 119 -13.34 -2.17 -5.75
N ARG A 120 -12.86 -1.82 -6.95
CA ARG A 120 -13.45 -2.25 -8.23
C ARG A 120 -12.32 -2.56 -9.22
N GLY A 121 -12.45 -3.67 -9.94
CA GLY A 121 -11.39 -4.15 -10.84
C GLY A 121 -10.17 -4.62 -10.05
N ASN A 122 -8.99 -4.37 -10.61
CA ASN A 122 -7.71 -4.79 -10.04
C ASN A 122 -7.41 -4.07 -8.72
N ALA A 123 -7.52 -4.81 -7.62
CA ALA A 123 -7.44 -4.25 -6.27
C ALA A 123 -6.00 -3.79 -5.94
N LEU A 124 -5.00 -4.58 -6.35
CA LEU A 124 -3.59 -4.24 -6.17
C LEU A 124 -3.24 -2.92 -6.87
N LEU A 125 -3.58 -2.80 -8.16
CA LEU A 125 -3.28 -1.60 -8.96
C LEU A 125 -3.96 -0.35 -8.38
N MET A 126 -5.20 -0.50 -7.90
CA MET A 126 -5.91 0.60 -7.22
C MET A 126 -5.14 1.08 -5.98
N ILE A 127 -4.70 0.16 -5.11
CA ILE A 127 -3.94 0.52 -3.90
C ILE A 127 -2.57 1.12 -4.24
N VAL A 128 -1.86 0.57 -5.22
CA VAL A 128 -0.57 1.11 -5.69
C VAL A 128 -0.72 2.54 -6.18
N ARG A 129 -1.77 2.82 -6.97
CA ARG A 129 -2.06 4.17 -7.46
C ARG A 129 -2.46 5.14 -6.36
N LEU A 130 -3.23 4.69 -5.36
CA LEU A 130 -3.55 5.51 -4.18
C LEU A 130 -2.28 5.85 -3.41
N LEU A 131 -1.43 4.86 -3.11
CA LEU A 131 -0.16 5.11 -2.43
C LEU A 131 0.75 6.07 -3.22
N LYS A 132 0.84 5.89 -4.54
CA LYS A 132 1.54 6.83 -5.43
C LYS A 132 0.98 8.24 -5.28
N GLN A 133 -0.33 8.39 -5.41
CA GLN A 133 -1.00 9.70 -5.33
C GLN A 133 -0.78 10.36 -3.97
N GLU A 134 -0.86 9.61 -2.88
CA GLU A 134 -0.59 10.11 -1.53
C GLU A 134 0.85 10.64 -1.41
N LEU A 135 1.83 9.91 -1.94
CA LEU A 135 3.22 10.37 -1.94
C LEU A 135 3.44 11.56 -2.88
N ASP A 136 2.86 11.55 -4.07
CA ASP A 136 3.03 12.65 -5.02
C ASP A 136 2.42 13.98 -4.51
N VAL A 137 1.30 13.92 -3.79
CA VAL A 137 0.56 15.12 -3.36
C VAL A 137 0.95 15.57 -1.96
N ASN A 138 1.12 14.62 -1.03
CA ASN A 138 1.19 14.92 0.40
C ASN A 138 2.56 14.68 1.04
N PHE A 139 3.56 14.27 0.26
CA PHE A 139 4.91 14.04 0.79
C PHE A 139 5.53 15.33 1.32
N THR A 140 6.00 15.27 2.57
CA THR A 140 6.68 16.41 3.24
C THR A 140 8.11 16.08 3.67
N GLY A 141 8.60 14.89 3.30
CA GLY A 141 9.94 14.41 3.66
C GLY A 141 9.90 13.00 4.23
N ARG A 142 11.09 12.45 4.48
CA ARG A 142 11.27 11.21 5.25
C ARG A 142 11.06 11.47 6.73
N HIS A 143 10.46 10.54 7.44
CA HIS A 143 10.32 10.63 8.88
C HIS A 143 11.71 10.58 9.55
N ARG A 144 11.98 11.57 10.40
CA ARG A 144 13.20 11.66 11.22
C ARG A 144 12.75 11.79 12.68
N PRO A 145 13.13 10.85 13.56
CA PRO A 145 12.81 10.93 14.98
C PRO A 145 13.49 12.11 15.68
#